data_AF-A0A196MXT4-F1
#
_entry.id   AF-A0A196MXT4-F1
#
_cell.length_a   1.000
_cell.length_b   1.000
_cell.length_c   1.000
_cell.angle_alpha   90.00
_cell.angle_beta   90.00
_cell.angle_gamma   90.00
#
_symmetry.space_group_name_H-M   'P 1'
#
loop_
_entity.id
_entity.type
_entity.pdbx_description
1 polymer ?
#
loop_
_entity_poly.entity_id
_entity_poly.type
_entity_poly.pdbx_seq_one_letter_code
_entity_poly.pdbx_strand_id
1 'polypeptide(L)'
;MRVLVAFVLLVLSACSYQQLFDKLSTPQEQAMALHAAQAVQKGDLGWLSAHAGDRLRQDLTPVLGHQMQALSPRGQPVLSAVNVQWLQNGGKPITLKRLTYEIGANDRWALLQVVLETEGPKPLVNGVFVQLVDRSPRAANRLTLTDKGFIHFLWLVLMAAAVGTCITAFVLVLRTKRLRWKWLWCVGVFLSSFAFQLNWTTGAWDFMPISVTLFGAGALQQGPMMPWVMTFAIPVVAITFLVLRALGRLPIKPAEDQSIGTP
;
A
#
# COMPACT_ATOMS: atom_id res chain seq x y z
N MET A 1 19.68 22.20 7.30
CA MET A 1 19.43 21.75 5.91
C MET A 1 19.85 20.31 5.66
N ARG A 2 21.11 19.91 5.92
CA ARG A 2 21.61 18.53 5.68
C ARG A 2 20.81 17.41 6.37
N VAL A 3 20.39 17.60 7.63
CA VAL A 3 19.59 16.60 8.38
C VAL A 3 18.17 16.44 7.81
N LEU A 4 17.57 17.52 7.32
CA LEU A 4 16.23 17.50 6.72
C LEU A 4 16.26 16.81 5.34
N VAL A 5 17.32 17.03 4.56
CA VAL A 5 17.56 16.32 3.30
C VAL A 5 17.81 14.83 3.54
N ALA A 6 18.62 14.47 4.56
CA ALA A 6 18.85 13.07 4.91
C ALA A 6 17.56 12.36 5.37
N PHE A 7 16.71 13.03 6.16
CA PHE A 7 15.42 12.49 6.58
C PHE A 7 14.45 12.30 5.39
N VAL A 8 14.38 13.28 4.49
CA VAL A 8 13.57 13.17 3.26
C VAL A 8 14.06 12.02 2.36
N LEU A 9 15.37 11.84 2.21
CA LEU A 9 15.95 10.75 1.43
C LEU A 9 15.72 9.37 2.04
N LEU A 10 15.67 9.27 3.37
CA LEU A 10 15.37 8.03 4.09
C LEU A 10 13.89 7.63 3.96
N VAL A 11 12.99 8.60 3.89
CA VAL A 11 11.54 8.34 3.66
C VAL A 11 11.26 7.96 2.19
N LEU A 12 12.14 8.33 1.26
CA LEU A 12 12.00 8.03 -0.18
C LEU A 12 12.52 6.65 -0.59
N SER A 13 13.05 5.82 0.33
CA SER A 13 13.36 4.42 0.01
C SER A 13 12.06 3.59 -0.07
N ALA A 14 11.27 3.84 -1.11
CA ALA A 14 10.07 3.08 -1.39
C ALA A 14 10.46 1.63 -1.73
N CYS A 15 9.91 0.68 -0.99
CA CYS A 15 9.99 -0.74 -1.36
C CYS A 15 9.43 -0.92 -2.77
N SER A 16 10.23 -1.45 -3.69
CA SER A 16 9.72 -1.80 -5.02
C SER A 16 8.81 -3.03 -4.92
N TYR A 17 7.68 -3.02 -5.62
CA TYR A 17 6.76 -4.19 -5.63
C TYR A 17 7.43 -5.45 -6.21
N GLN A 18 8.39 -5.29 -7.13
CA GLN A 18 9.13 -6.43 -7.68
C GLN A 18 9.93 -7.16 -6.58
N GLN A 19 10.64 -6.44 -5.72
CA GLN A 19 11.35 -7.06 -4.59
C GLN A 19 10.40 -7.75 -3.61
N LEU A 20 9.17 -7.24 -3.45
CA LEU A 20 8.16 -7.91 -2.64
C LEU A 20 7.70 -9.21 -3.32
N PHE A 21 7.45 -9.20 -4.63
CA PHE A 21 7.04 -10.38 -5.40
C PHE A 21 8.13 -11.47 -5.40
N ASP A 22 9.39 -11.08 -5.52
CA ASP A 22 10.53 -12.00 -5.49
C ASP A 22 10.74 -12.64 -4.10
N LYS A 23 10.30 -11.98 -3.02
CA LYS A 23 10.27 -12.57 -1.67
C LYS A 23 9.09 -13.51 -1.47
N LEU A 24 7.95 -13.24 -2.10
CA LEU A 24 6.73 -14.05 -1.96
C LEU A 24 6.68 -15.25 -2.92
N SER A 25 7.42 -15.19 -4.03
CA SER A 25 7.44 -16.22 -5.05
C SER A 25 8.84 -16.42 -5.63
N THR A 26 9.21 -17.68 -5.87
CA THR A 26 10.49 -18.02 -6.49
C THR A 26 10.46 -17.76 -8.01
N PRO A 27 11.63 -17.55 -8.66
CA PRO A 27 11.68 -17.39 -10.12
C PRO A 27 11.06 -18.56 -10.88
N GLN A 28 11.17 -19.80 -10.36
CA GLN A 28 10.55 -20.98 -10.94
C GLN A 28 9.02 -20.93 -10.89
N GLU A 29 8.45 -20.49 -9.76
CA GLU A 29 7.01 -20.32 -9.60
C GLU A 29 6.48 -19.22 -10.53
N GLN A 30 7.18 -18.08 -10.60
CA GLN A 30 6.81 -16.98 -11.50
C GLN A 30 6.87 -17.41 -12.98
N ALA A 31 7.90 -18.16 -13.38
CA ALA A 31 8.04 -18.67 -14.74
C ALA A 31 6.93 -19.67 -15.09
N MET A 32 6.59 -20.56 -14.17
CA MET A 32 5.53 -21.54 -14.38
C MET A 32 4.14 -20.89 -14.44
N ALA A 33 3.86 -19.92 -13.58
CA ALA A 33 2.61 -19.16 -13.63
C ALA A 33 2.50 -18.33 -14.92
N LEU A 34 3.61 -17.73 -15.38
CA LEU A 34 3.66 -17.02 -16.65
C LEU A 34 3.39 -17.96 -17.83
N HIS A 35 4.00 -19.16 -17.83
CA HIS A 35 3.74 -20.17 -18.85
C HIS A 35 2.28 -20.63 -18.82
N ALA A 36 1.68 -20.83 -17.65
CA ALA A 36 0.26 -21.16 -17.54
C ALA A 36 -0.64 -20.06 -18.12
N ALA A 37 -0.32 -18.78 -17.84
CA ALA A 37 -1.03 -17.64 -18.44
C ALA A 37 -0.95 -17.63 -19.97
N GLN A 38 0.25 -17.90 -20.52
CA GLN A 38 0.47 -17.98 -21.95
C GLN A 38 -0.21 -19.21 -22.59
N ALA A 39 -0.24 -20.35 -21.88
CA ALA A 39 -0.91 -21.55 -22.34
C ALA A 39 -2.42 -21.30 -22.50
N VAL A 40 -3.04 -20.57 -21.56
CA VAL A 40 -4.45 -20.16 -21.65
C VAL A 40 -4.69 -19.25 -22.86
N GLN A 41 -3.83 -18.25 -23.09
CA GLN A 41 -3.93 -17.38 -24.27
C GLN A 41 -3.82 -18.15 -25.60
N LYS A 42 -2.96 -19.17 -25.63
CA LYS A 42 -2.71 -20.01 -26.82
C LYS A 42 -3.75 -21.13 -26.98
N GLY A 43 -4.57 -21.40 -25.96
CA GLY A 43 -5.46 -22.56 -25.94
C GLY A 43 -4.73 -23.90 -25.78
N ASP A 44 -3.53 -23.90 -25.19
CA ASP A 44 -2.71 -25.09 -24.98
C ASP A 44 -3.16 -25.89 -23.75
N LEU A 45 -4.27 -26.62 -23.93
CA LEU A 45 -4.84 -27.48 -22.89
C LEU A 45 -3.96 -28.70 -22.59
N GLY A 46 -3.12 -29.12 -23.55
CA GLY A 46 -2.17 -30.20 -23.35
C GLY A 46 -1.13 -29.84 -22.31
N TRP A 47 -0.51 -28.67 -22.43
CA TRP A 47 0.43 -28.19 -21.44
C TRP A 47 -0.21 -27.96 -20.07
N LEU A 48 -1.40 -27.35 -20.04
CA LEU A 48 -2.13 -27.09 -18.79
C LEU A 48 -2.47 -28.39 -18.06
N SER A 49 -3.00 -29.39 -18.76
CA SER A 49 -3.38 -30.68 -18.14
C SER A 49 -2.16 -31.46 -17.60
N ALA A 50 -1.01 -31.38 -18.30
CA ALA A 50 0.24 -32.02 -17.88
C ALA A 50 0.85 -31.39 -16.61
N HIS A 51 0.62 -30.11 -16.36
CA HIS A 51 1.15 -29.37 -15.19
C HIS A 51 0.08 -29.02 -14.14
N ALA A 52 -1.18 -29.39 -14.41
CA ALA A 52 -2.30 -29.19 -13.50
C ALA A 52 -2.22 -30.15 -12.31
N GLY A 53 -2.60 -29.68 -11.13
CA GLY A 53 -2.99 -30.52 -10.01
C GLY A 53 -4.31 -31.27 -10.33
N ASP A 54 -4.64 -32.28 -9.53
CA ASP A 54 -5.78 -33.16 -9.81
C ASP A 54 -7.11 -32.41 -9.93
N ARG A 55 -7.29 -31.34 -9.14
CA ARG A 55 -8.47 -30.49 -9.20
C ARG A 55 -8.63 -29.81 -10.56
N LEU A 56 -7.63 -29.04 -10.98
CA LEU A 56 -7.70 -28.35 -12.27
C LEU A 56 -7.81 -29.37 -13.42
N ARG A 57 -7.12 -30.51 -13.34
CA ARG A 57 -7.16 -31.54 -14.38
C ARG A 57 -8.57 -32.13 -14.56
N GLN A 58 -9.33 -32.30 -13.48
CA GLN A 58 -10.72 -32.77 -13.52
C GLN A 58 -11.66 -31.72 -14.14
N ASP A 59 -11.43 -30.43 -13.85
CA ASP A 59 -12.25 -29.33 -14.35
C ASP A 59 -11.91 -28.93 -15.80
N LEU A 60 -10.72 -29.29 -16.30
CA LEU A 60 -10.19 -28.86 -17.60
C LEU A 60 -10.86 -29.60 -18.77
N THR A 61 -12.03 -29.12 -19.18
CA THR A 61 -12.71 -29.57 -20.39
C THR A 61 -12.33 -28.74 -21.62
N PRO A 62 -12.45 -29.26 -22.85
CA PRO A 62 -12.25 -28.48 -24.07
C PRO A 62 -13.11 -27.21 -24.13
N VAL A 63 -14.36 -27.31 -23.64
CA VAL A 63 -15.31 -26.17 -23.58
C VAL A 63 -14.79 -25.08 -22.66
N LEU A 64 -14.38 -25.43 -21.43
CA LEU A 64 -13.82 -24.46 -20.49
C LEU A 64 -12.52 -23.86 -21.03
N GLY A 65 -11.69 -24.66 -21.68
CA GLY A 65 -10.48 -24.21 -22.37
C GLY A 65 -10.74 -23.13 -23.41
N HIS A 66 -11.72 -23.36 -24.30
CA HIS A 66 -12.12 -22.37 -25.30
C HIS A 66 -12.74 -21.11 -24.68
N GLN A 67 -13.51 -21.25 -23.59
CA GLN A 67 -14.05 -20.09 -22.87
C GLN A 67 -12.91 -19.25 -22.26
N MET A 68 -11.95 -19.86 -21.57
CA MET A 68 -10.81 -19.16 -21.01
C MET A 68 -9.97 -18.47 -22.10
N GLN A 69 -9.76 -19.13 -23.24
CA GLN A 69 -9.07 -18.54 -24.38
C GLN A 69 -9.83 -17.35 -24.97
N ALA A 70 -11.16 -17.47 -25.14
CA ALA A 70 -12.00 -16.40 -25.68
C ALA A 70 -12.01 -15.16 -24.79
N LEU A 71 -11.95 -15.35 -23.47
CA LEU A 71 -11.89 -14.26 -22.48
C LEU A 71 -10.48 -13.67 -22.32
N SER A 72 -9.44 -14.31 -22.87
CA SER A 72 -8.05 -13.88 -22.70
C SER A 72 -7.58 -13.07 -23.91
N PRO A 73 -7.44 -11.73 -23.78
CA PRO A 73 -6.95 -10.91 -24.89
C PRO A 73 -5.51 -11.26 -25.25
N ARG A 74 -5.14 -10.99 -26.51
CA ARG A 74 -3.75 -11.11 -26.95
C ARG A 74 -2.95 -9.94 -26.36
N GLY A 75 -1.79 -10.25 -25.78
CA GLY A 75 -0.91 -9.25 -25.15
C GLY A 75 0.11 -9.93 -24.25
N GLN A 76 1.15 -9.21 -23.85
CA GLN A 76 2.16 -9.74 -22.93
C GLN A 76 1.61 -9.71 -21.49
N PRO A 77 1.58 -10.83 -20.75
CA PRO A 77 1.16 -10.82 -19.36
C PRO A 77 2.15 -10.06 -18.47
N VAL A 78 1.63 -9.13 -17.67
CA VAL A 78 2.41 -8.34 -16.71
C VAL A 78 2.00 -8.71 -15.29
N LEU A 79 2.96 -9.20 -14.49
CA LEU A 79 2.72 -9.56 -13.09
C LEU A 79 2.28 -8.33 -12.29
N SER A 80 1.17 -8.46 -11.57
CA SER A 80 0.49 -7.35 -10.89
C SER A 80 0.17 -7.61 -9.44
N ALA A 81 0.07 -8.87 -9.02
CA ALA A 81 0.00 -9.22 -7.61
C ALA A 81 0.49 -10.66 -7.37
N VAL A 82 1.06 -10.89 -6.20
CA VAL A 82 1.36 -12.21 -5.66
C VAL A 82 0.70 -12.30 -4.29
N ASN A 83 -0.20 -13.26 -4.11
CA ASN A 83 -0.86 -13.53 -2.83
C ASN A 83 -0.50 -14.93 -2.37
N VAL A 84 -0.11 -15.08 -1.10
CA VAL A 84 0.22 -16.38 -0.50
C VAL A 84 -0.86 -16.72 0.52
N GLN A 85 -1.39 -17.93 0.45
CA GLN A 85 -2.39 -18.44 1.35
C GLN A 85 -1.92 -19.78 1.92
N TRP A 86 -1.90 -19.89 3.25
CA TRP A 86 -1.64 -21.15 3.94
C TRP A 86 -2.98 -21.77 4.33
N LEU A 87 -3.21 -23.02 3.94
CA LEU A 87 -4.37 -23.80 4.35
C LEU A 87 -3.92 -25.11 4.97
N GLN A 88 -4.83 -25.79 5.64
CA GLN A 88 -4.67 -27.18 6.03
C GLN A 88 -5.63 -28.05 5.23
N ASN A 89 -5.13 -29.14 4.65
CA ASN A 89 -5.94 -30.14 3.99
C ASN A 89 -5.60 -31.53 4.54
N GLY A 90 -6.56 -32.18 5.20
CA GLY A 90 -6.35 -33.51 5.78
C GLY A 90 -5.18 -33.59 6.78
N GLY A 91 -4.91 -32.51 7.53
CA GLY A 91 -3.81 -32.43 8.50
C GLY A 91 -2.43 -32.13 7.90
N LYS A 92 -2.31 -31.96 6.57
CA LYS A 92 -1.09 -31.48 5.91
C LYS A 92 -1.20 -29.98 5.62
N PRO A 93 -0.17 -29.17 5.93
CA PRO A 93 -0.14 -27.79 5.47
C PRO A 93 -0.07 -27.78 3.95
N ILE A 94 -0.88 -26.93 3.32
CA ILE A 94 -0.79 -26.63 1.89
C ILE A 94 -0.54 -25.14 1.70
N THR A 95 0.45 -24.81 0.88
CA THR A 95 0.73 -23.44 0.48
C THR A 95 0.22 -23.19 -0.93
N LEU A 96 -0.75 -22.28 -1.04
CA LEU A 96 -1.28 -21.80 -2.31
C LEU A 96 -0.73 -20.42 -2.62
N LYS A 97 -0.17 -20.24 -3.81
CA LYS A 97 0.32 -18.94 -4.31
C LYS A 97 -0.50 -18.52 -5.51
N ARG A 98 -1.18 -17.37 -5.42
CA ARG A 98 -1.96 -16.77 -6.49
C ARG A 98 -1.18 -15.64 -7.14
N LEU A 99 -0.74 -15.85 -8.37
CA LEU A 99 -0.08 -14.85 -9.20
C LEU A 99 -1.11 -14.26 -10.15
N THR A 100 -1.27 -12.94 -10.11
CA THR A 100 -2.23 -12.21 -10.95
C THR A 100 -1.48 -11.43 -12.02
N TYR A 101 -1.83 -11.70 -13.27
CA TYR A 101 -1.31 -11.02 -14.44
C TYR A 101 -2.37 -10.10 -15.03
N GLU A 102 -1.94 -8.90 -15.41
CA GLU A 102 -2.72 -8.03 -16.29
C GLU A 102 -2.34 -8.35 -17.73
N ILE A 103 -3.34 -8.54 -18.58
CA ILE A 103 -3.16 -8.83 -20.00
C ILE A 103 -4.12 -7.95 -20.77
N GLY A 104 -3.63 -7.20 -21.74
CA GLY A 104 -4.50 -6.40 -22.61
C GLY A 104 -3.76 -5.44 -23.50
N ALA A 105 -4.43 -5.04 -24.57
CA ALA A 105 -4.05 -3.98 -25.49
C ALA A 105 -5.32 -3.48 -26.20
N ASN A 106 -5.37 -2.20 -26.56
CA ASN A 106 -6.42 -1.60 -27.42
C ASN A 106 -7.85 -1.99 -27.01
N ASP A 107 -8.28 -1.48 -25.84
CA ASP A 107 -9.66 -1.57 -25.30
C ASP A 107 -10.18 -2.95 -24.88
N ARG A 108 -9.31 -3.97 -24.78
CA ARG A 108 -9.66 -5.24 -24.11
C ARG A 108 -8.62 -5.62 -23.09
N TRP A 109 -9.04 -5.74 -21.83
CA TRP A 109 -8.20 -6.11 -20.71
C TRP A 109 -8.79 -7.31 -19.97
N ALA A 110 -7.91 -8.12 -19.43
CA ALA A 110 -8.27 -9.21 -18.53
C ALA A 110 -7.25 -9.34 -17.40
N LEU A 111 -7.75 -9.78 -16.25
CA LEU A 111 -6.96 -10.30 -15.16
C LEU A 111 -6.90 -11.81 -15.27
N LEU A 112 -5.69 -12.34 -15.41
CA LEU A 112 -5.45 -13.77 -15.40
C LEU A 112 -4.77 -14.14 -14.09
N GLN A 113 -5.46 -14.95 -13.29
CA GLN A 113 -4.97 -15.42 -12.01
C GLN A 113 -4.57 -16.89 -12.12
N VAL A 114 -3.31 -17.19 -11.79
CA VAL A 114 -2.81 -18.55 -11.72
C VAL A 114 -2.58 -18.90 -10.26
N VAL A 115 -3.18 -19.99 -9.80
CA VAL A 115 -3.02 -20.52 -8.45
C VAL A 115 -2.07 -21.71 -8.52
N LEU A 116 -0.96 -21.61 -7.82
CA LEU A 116 0.04 -22.66 -7.68
C LEU A 116 -0.07 -23.31 -6.32
N GLU A 117 0.14 -24.63 -6.28
CA GLU A 117 0.37 -25.38 -5.05
C GLU A 117 1.86 -25.75 -4.97
N THR A 118 2.51 -25.44 -3.85
CA THR A 118 3.99 -25.45 -3.75
C THR A 118 4.57 -26.46 -2.75
N GLU A 119 3.76 -27.31 -2.13
CA GLU A 119 4.26 -28.31 -1.15
C GLU A 119 4.92 -29.55 -1.79
N GLY A 120 4.77 -29.73 -3.10
CA GLY A 120 5.33 -30.88 -3.84
C GLY A 120 6.77 -30.67 -4.31
N PRO A 121 7.42 -31.72 -4.87
CA PRO A 121 8.77 -31.61 -5.45
C PRO A 121 8.82 -30.68 -6.67
N LYS A 122 7.67 -30.44 -7.30
CA LYS A 122 7.46 -29.42 -8.33
C LYS A 122 6.17 -28.68 -8.02
N PRO A 123 6.14 -27.36 -8.21
CA PRO A 123 4.92 -26.61 -8.05
C PRO A 123 3.91 -27.04 -9.12
N LEU A 124 2.63 -27.17 -8.76
CA LEU A 124 1.55 -27.59 -9.65
C LEU A 124 0.54 -26.47 -9.85
N VAL A 125 -0.06 -26.39 -11.04
CA VAL A 125 -1.12 -25.42 -11.32
C VAL A 125 -2.44 -25.94 -10.77
N ASN A 126 -2.90 -25.40 -9.65
CA ASN A 126 -4.12 -25.83 -8.98
C ASN A 126 -5.37 -25.10 -9.50
N GLY A 127 -5.21 -23.97 -10.20
CA GLY A 127 -6.32 -23.27 -10.80
C GLY A 127 -5.90 -22.12 -11.70
N VAL A 128 -6.72 -21.81 -12.68
CA VAL A 128 -6.58 -20.64 -13.53
C VAL A 128 -7.93 -19.93 -13.64
N PHE A 129 -7.94 -18.62 -13.46
CA PHE A 129 -9.14 -17.80 -13.54
C PHE A 129 -8.87 -16.64 -14.50
N VAL A 130 -9.80 -16.39 -15.42
CA VAL A 130 -9.74 -15.25 -16.35
C VAL A 130 -10.95 -14.37 -16.09
N GLN A 131 -10.70 -13.09 -15.81
CA GLN A 131 -11.75 -12.10 -15.60
C GLN A 131 -11.55 -10.93 -16.56
N LEU A 132 -12.55 -10.64 -17.38
CA LEU A 132 -12.55 -9.44 -18.22
C LEU A 132 -12.69 -8.18 -17.36
N VAL A 133 -11.95 -7.14 -17.74
CA VAL A 133 -12.02 -5.80 -17.14
C VAL A 133 -12.00 -4.75 -18.25
N ASP A 134 -12.67 -3.62 -18.02
CA ASP A 134 -12.81 -2.58 -19.06
C ASP A 134 -11.46 -1.89 -19.37
N ARG A 135 -10.58 -1.81 -18.37
CA ARG A 135 -9.27 -1.18 -18.45
C ARG A 135 -8.31 -1.79 -17.44
N SER A 136 -7.01 -1.57 -17.64
CA SER A 136 -5.98 -1.93 -16.65
C SER A 136 -6.29 -1.32 -15.28
N PRO A 137 -6.45 -2.14 -14.22
CA PRO A 137 -6.62 -1.65 -12.85
C PRO A 137 -5.43 -0.81 -12.38
N ARG A 138 -4.21 -1.17 -12.79
CA ARG A 138 -3.00 -0.38 -12.50
C ARG A 138 -3.05 1.00 -13.15
N ALA A 139 -3.51 1.08 -14.41
CA ALA A 139 -3.69 2.37 -15.06
C ALA A 139 -4.80 3.20 -14.41
N ALA A 140 -5.93 2.56 -14.05
CA ALA A 140 -7.07 3.21 -13.40
C ALA A 140 -6.73 3.78 -12.02
N ASN A 141 -5.86 3.11 -11.27
CA ASN A 141 -5.44 3.50 -9.92
C ASN A 141 -4.10 4.23 -9.87
N ARG A 142 -3.57 4.67 -11.02
CA ARG A 142 -2.35 5.47 -11.08
C ARG A 142 -2.55 6.79 -10.35
N LEU A 143 -1.53 7.20 -9.60
CA LEU A 143 -1.49 8.53 -9.01
C LEU A 143 -1.37 9.58 -10.14
N THR A 144 -2.45 10.30 -10.39
CA THR A 144 -2.52 11.42 -11.33
C THR A 144 -3.33 12.57 -10.72
N LEU A 145 -3.02 13.79 -11.14
CA LEU A 145 -3.75 15.02 -10.81
C LEU A 145 -4.79 15.39 -11.87
N THR A 146 -4.67 14.82 -13.08
CA THR A 146 -5.63 15.03 -14.17
C THR A 146 -6.98 14.41 -13.83
N ASP A 147 -8.07 15.07 -14.22
CA ASP A 147 -9.46 14.63 -14.01
C ASP A 147 -9.85 14.42 -12.54
N LYS A 148 -9.17 15.10 -11.61
CA LYS A 148 -9.51 15.07 -10.18
C LYS A 148 -10.44 16.21 -9.79
N GLY A 149 -11.48 15.88 -9.02
CA GLY A 149 -12.41 16.86 -8.48
C GLY A 149 -11.85 17.64 -7.30
N PHE A 150 -12.53 18.72 -6.92
CA PHE A 150 -12.17 19.63 -5.82
C PHE A 150 -11.76 18.93 -4.52
N ILE A 151 -12.45 17.86 -4.13
CA ILE A 151 -12.18 17.12 -2.89
C ILE A 151 -10.74 16.61 -2.79
N HIS A 152 -10.13 16.21 -3.92
CA HIS A 152 -8.76 15.69 -3.95
C HIS A 152 -7.74 16.78 -3.62
N PHE A 153 -7.94 17.98 -4.19
CA PHE A 153 -7.08 19.13 -3.93
C PHE A 153 -7.27 19.65 -2.50
N LEU A 154 -8.51 19.68 -2.01
CA LEU A 154 -8.77 20.00 -0.60
C LEU A 154 -8.02 19.04 0.32
N TRP A 155 -8.01 17.73 0.01
CA TRP A 155 -7.27 16.74 0.78
C TRP A 155 -5.76 17.00 0.80
N LEU A 156 -5.17 17.32 -0.35
CA LEU A 156 -3.75 17.68 -0.43
C LEU A 156 -3.42 18.91 0.42
N VAL A 157 -4.29 19.92 0.42
CA VAL A 157 -4.13 21.12 1.26
C VAL A 157 -4.21 20.75 2.74
N LEU A 158 -5.16 19.92 3.15
CA LEU A 158 -5.31 19.48 4.55
C LEU A 158 -4.13 18.64 5.01
N MET A 159 -3.62 17.75 4.17
CA MET A 159 -2.39 16.99 4.43
C MET A 159 -1.18 17.93 4.60
N ALA A 160 -1.00 18.88 3.68
CA ALA A 160 0.07 19.86 3.76
C ALA A 160 -0.04 20.75 5.02
N ALA A 161 -1.25 21.16 5.39
CA ALA A 161 -1.53 21.94 6.59
C ALA A 161 -1.21 21.15 7.86
N ALA A 162 -1.57 19.85 7.92
CA ALA A 162 -1.25 18.98 9.06
C ALA A 162 0.27 18.85 9.25
N VAL A 163 0.99 18.50 8.18
CA VAL A 163 2.46 18.39 8.20
C VAL A 163 3.11 19.72 8.56
N GLY A 164 2.66 20.82 7.94
CA GLY A 164 3.13 22.16 8.23
C GLY A 164 2.93 22.56 9.69
N THR A 165 1.79 22.19 10.28
CA THR A 165 1.48 22.43 11.69
C THR A 165 2.43 21.65 12.60
N CYS A 166 2.64 20.35 12.33
CA CYS A 166 3.60 19.52 13.09
C CYS A 166 5.02 20.10 13.04
N ILE A 167 5.52 20.45 11.85
CA ILE A 167 6.87 21.00 11.67
C ILE A 167 7.00 22.35 12.38
N THR A 168 6.02 23.23 12.22
CA THR A 168 6.01 24.56 12.86
C THR A 168 6.02 24.42 14.38
N ALA A 169 5.13 23.60 14.94
CA ALA A 169 5.09 23.33 16.36
C ALA A 169 6.43 22.75 16.85
N PHE A 170 7.00 21.78 16.14
CA PHE A 170 8.29 21.19 16.49
C PHE A 170 9.43 22.22 16.55
N VAL A 171 9.58 23.06 15.51
CA VAL A 171 10.59 24.13 15.50
C VAL A 171 10.39 25.08 16.67
N LEU A 172 9.13 25.41 16.98
CA LEU A 172 8.78 26.28 18.08
C LEU A 172 9.05 25.63 19.45
N VAL A 173 8.78 24.34 19.64
CA VAL A 173 9.16 23.57 20.83
C VAL A 173 10.67 23.63 21.04
N LEU A 174 11.45 23.40 19.98
CA LEU A 174 12.92 23.46 20.04
C LEU A 174 13.42 24.86 20.44
N ARG A 175 12.78 25.92 19.95
CA ARG A 175 13.15 27.32 20.29
C ARG A 175 12.70 27.75 21.68
N THR A 176 11.69 27.11 22.28
CA THR A 176 11.24 27.45 23.63
C THR A 176 12.26 27.00 24.67
N LYS A 177 12.82 27.97 25.42
CA LYS A 177 13.71 27.73 26.56
C LYS A 177 12.90 27.36 27.80
N ARG A 178 13.50 26.56 28.70
CA ARG A 178 12.92 26.15 29.99
C ARG A 178 11.56 25.44 29.93
N LEU A 179 11.15 24.91 28.77
CA LEU A 179 9.91 24.15 28.65
C LEU A 179 10.00 22.84 29.47
N ARG A 180 9.03 22.61 30.37
CA ARG A 180 8.91 21.35 31.12
C ARG A 180 8.56 20.21 30.17
N TRP A 181 9.16 19.05 30.40
CA TRP A 181 9.00 17.84 29.59
C TRP A 181 9.15 18.09 28.08
N LYS A 182 10.12 18.93 27.71
CA LYS A 182 10.38 19.30 26.31
C LYS A 182 10.46 18.10 25.36
N TRP A 183 11.01 16.98 25.83
CA TRP A 183 11.09 15.75 25.03
C TRP A 183 9.71 15.16 24.67
N LEU A 184 8.74 15.17 25.61
CA LEU A 184 7.37 14.73 25.34
C LEU A 184 6.70 15.62 24.30
N TRP A 185 6.91 16.94 24.39
CA TRP A 185 6.42 17.87 23.38
C TRP A 185 7.08 17.60 22.02
N CYS A 186 8.39 17.38 21.97
CA CYS A 186 9.09 17.10 20.71
C CYS A 186 8.55 15.85 19.99
N VAL A 187 8.23 14.78 20.72
CA VAL A 187 7.66 13.56 20.12
C VAL A 187 6.16 13.75 19.85
N GLY A 188 5.44 14.30 20.82
CA GLY A 188 3.99 14.43 20.79
C GLY A 188 3.48 15.29 19.64
N VAL A 189 4.17 16.37 19.26
CA VAL A 189 3.75 17.23 18.14
C VAL A 189 3.71 16.51 16.79
N PHE A 190 4.35 15.36 16.66
CA PHE A 190 4.24 14.52 15.46
C PHE A 190 3.08 13.53 15.52
N LEU A 191 2.46 13.33 16.69
CA LEU A 191 1.33 12.43 16.85
C LEU A 191 0.03 13.17 16.53
N SER A 192 -0.71 12.61 15.58
CA SER A 192 -2.01 13.11 15.14
C SER A 192 -3.08 12.06 15.34
N SER A 193 -4.29 12.50 15.64
CA SER A 193 -5.46 11.65 15.91
C SER A 193 -6.63 12.06 15.03
N PHE A 194 -7.70 11.25 14.99
CA PHE A 194 -8.87 11.49 14.14
C PHE A 194 -8.49 11.56 12.65
N ALA A 195 -8.20 10.39 12.07
CA ALA A 195 -7.77 10.29 10.69
C ALA A 195 -8.95 10.27 9.73
N PHE A 196 -8.77 10.91 8.58
CA PHE A 196 -9.66 10.90 7.44
C PHE A 196 -8.91 10.29 6.28
N GLN A 197 -9.53 9.32 5.60
CA GLN A 197 -8.93 8.61 4.48
C GLN A 197 -9.70 8.93 3.20
N LEU A 198 -8.99 9.13 2.10
CA LEU A 198 -9.57 9.38 0.78
C LEU A 198 -9.05 8.33 -0.20
N ASN A 199 -9.96 7.64 -0.87
CA ASN A 199 -9.65 6.87 -2.05
C ASN A 199 -9.36 7.83 -3.20
N TRP A 200 -8.09 7.93 -3.61
CA TRP A 200 -7.64 8.86 -4.64
C TRP A 200 -8.27 8.61 -6.01
N THR A 201 -8.73 7.39 -6.28
CA THR A 201 -9.34 7.04 -7.57
C THR A 201 -10.78 7.54 -7.64
N THR A 202 -11.57 7.28 -6.59
CA THR A 202 -13.02 7.54 -6.59
C THR A 202 -13.42 8.85 -5.90
N GLY A 203 -12.56 9.40 -5.05
CA GLY A 203 -12.91 10.53 -4.18
C GLY A 203 -13.79 10.14 -2.97
N ALA A 204 -14.07 8.85 -2.78
CA ALA A 204 -14.76 8.37 -1.58
C ALA A 204 -13.86 8.56 -0.36
N TRP A 205 -14.42 9.03 0.75
CA TRP A 205 -13.67 9.24 1.99
C TRP A 205 -14.34 8.57 3.17
N ASP A 206 -13.54 8.30 4.19
CA ASP A 206 -13.96 7.66 5.43
C ASP A 206 -13.30 8.36 6.64
N PHE A 207 -13.91 8.20 7.80
CA PHE A 207 -13.47 8.78 9.06
C PHE A 207 -13.15 7.71 10.10
N MET A 208 -11.93 7.78 10.63
CA MET A 208 -11.42 6.85 11.62
C MET A 208 -11.18 7.60 12.94
N PRO A 209 -12.15 7.60 13.88
CA PRO A 209 -12.08 8.39 15.10
C PRO A 209 -10.93 7.96 16.01
N ILE A 210 -10.65 6.66 16.06
CA ILE A 210 -9.56 6.09 16.86
C ILE A 210 -8.43 5.74 15.90
N SER A 211 -7.45 6.64 15.83
CA SER A 211 -6.28 6.47 14.97
C SER A 211 -5.10 7.24 15.53
N VAL A 212 -3.89 6.75 15.26
CA VAL A 212 -2.66 7.50 15.49
C VAL A 212 -1.86 7.50 14.20
N THR A 213 -1.52 8.69 13.72
CA THR A 213 -0.68 8.87 12.52
C THR A 213 0.47 9.81 12.83
N LEU A 214 1.60 9.59 12.15
CA LEU A 214 2.78 10.44 12.27
C LEU A 214 2.68 11.60 11.27
N PHE A 215 3.04 12.81 11.69
CA PHE A 215 2.96 14.06 10.90
C PHE A 215 1.56 14.48 10.43
N GLY A 216 0.51 13.75 10.81
CA GLY A 216 -0.87 14.07 10.44
C GLY A 216 -1.19 13.90 8.97
N ALA A 217 -0.33 13.22 8.20
CA ALA A 217 -0.58 12.90 6.81
C ALA A 217 0.09 11.59 6.39
N GLY A 218 -0.50 10.91 5.41
CA GLY A 218 0.06 9.69 4.83
C GLY A 218 -0.52 9.41 3.45
N ALA A 219 0.23 8.68 2.64
CA ALA A 219 -0.21 8.19 1.33
C ALA A 219 0.25 6.74 1.21
N LEU A 220 -0.69 5.82 1.01
CA LEU A 220 -0.38 4.40 0.92
C LEU A 220 -1.09 3.76 -0.28
N GLN A 221 -0.35 2.93 -1.01
CA GLN A 221 -0.91 2.05 -2.03
C GLN A 221 -0.62 0.59 -1.61
N GLN A 222 -1.67 -0.17 -1.29
CA GLN A 222 -1.54 -1.54 -0.77
C GLN A 222 -1.11 -2.58 -1.83
N GLY A 223 -1.15 -2.22 -3.11
CA GLY A 223 -0.68 -3.04 -4.21
C GLY A 223 -0.77 -2.31 -5.55
N PRO A 224 -0.09 -2.78 -6.60
CA PRO A 224 -0.02 -2.06 -7.88
C PRO A 224 -1.37 -1.78 -8.53
N MET A 225 -2.37 -2.62 -8.24
CA MET A 225 -3.73 -2.51 -8.76
C MET A 225 -4.70 -1.79 -7.82
N MET A 226 -4.27 -1.45 -6.60
CA MET A 226 -5.13 -0.82 -5.58
C MET A 226 -5.06 0.71 -5.69
N PRO A 227 -6.13 1.43 -5.35
CA PRO A 227 -6.10 2.89 -5.29
C PRO A 227 -5.11 3.39 -4.24
N TRP A 228 -4.58 4.59 -4.48
CA TRP A 228 -3.90 5.34 -3.43
C TRP A 228 -4.91 5.75 -2.36
N VAL A 229 -4.59 5.47 -1.10
CA VAL A 229 -5.33 5.96 0.05
C VAL A 229 -4.54 7.13 0.63
N MET A 230 -5.13 8.32 0.54
CA MET A 230 -4.58 9.55 1.10
C MET A 230 -5.19 9.82 2.46
N THR A 231 -4.35 9.96 3.47
CA THR A 231 -4.78 10.15 4.85
C THR A 231 -4.33 11.51 5.32
N PHE A 232 -5.22 12.27 5.97
CA PHE A 232 -4.81 13.34 6.87
C PHE A 232 -5.42 13.08 8.26
N ALA A 233 -4.79 13.59 9.30
CA ALA A 233 -5.29 13.50 10.66
C ALA A 233 -5.04 14.82 11.39
N ILE A 234 -5.80 15.06 12.46
CA ILE A 234 -5.71 16.30 13.22
C ILE A 234 -4.49 16.22 14.15
N PRO A 235 -3.51 17.14 14.03
CA PRO A 235 -2.31 17.13 14.86
C PRO A 235 -2.61 17.76 16.23
N VAL A 236 -3.43 17.08 17.04
CA VAL A 236 -4.01 17.58 18.30
C VAL A 236 -2.95 18.13 19.24
N VAL A 237 -1.83 17.42 19.42
CA VAL A 237 -0.75 17.85 20.34
C VAL A 237 -0.01 19.07 19.79
N ALA A 238 0.22 19.15 18.48
CA ALA A 238 0.84 20.31 17.85
C ALA A 238 -0.04 21.55 17.99
N ILE A 239 -1.34 21.42 17.70
CA ILE A 239 -2.31 22.50 17.87
C ILE A 239 -2.35 22.94 19.32
N THR A 240 -2.40 21.99 20.26
CA THR A 240 -2.41 22.28 21.71
C THR A 240 -1.17 23.07 22.11
N PHE A 241 0.02 22.66 21.67
CA PHE A 241 1.25 23.39 21.93
C PHE A 241 1.20 24.83 21.38
N LEU A 242 0.76 25.01 20.13
CA LEU A 242 0.67 26.33 19.49
C LEU A 242 -0.32 27.25 20.21
N VAL A 243 -1.49 26.71 20.61
CA VAL A 243 -2.50 27.45 21.36
C VAL A 243 -1.98 27.84 22.75
N LEU A 244 -1.39 26.91 23.50
CA LEU A 244 -0.82 27.21 24.82
C LEU A 244 0.31 28.24 24.73
N ARG A 245 1.11 28.19 23.66
CA ARG A 245 2.14 29.19 23.37
C ARG A 245 1.54 30.56 23.09
N ALA A 246 0.54 30.64 22.23
CA ALA A 246 -0.12 31.91 21.89
C ALA A 246 -0.79 32.55 23.13
N LEU A 247 -1.31 31.73 24.04
CA LEU A 247 -1.92 32.18 25.30
C LEU A 247 -0.93 32.46 26.42
N GLY A 248 0.37 32.23 26.23
CA GLY A 248 1.39 32.39 27.28
C GLY A 248 1.28 31.37 28.43
N ARG A 249 0.54 30.27 28.24
CA ARG A 249 0.25 29.25 29.26
C ARG A 249 1.14 28.01 29.16
N LEU A 250 2.30 28.13 28.51
CA LEU A 250 3.23 27.02 28.43
C LEU A 250 3.77 26.65 29.81
N PRO A 251 3.97 25.36 30.11
CA PRO A 251 4.56 24.92 31.37
C PRO A 251 6.08 25.20 31.35
N ILE A 252 6.48 26.41 31.76
CA ILE A 252 7.88 26.84 31.84
C ILE A 252 8.41 26.51 33.25
N LYS A 253 9.64 25.98 33.37
CA LYS A 253 10.32 25.86 34.66
C LYS A 253 10.59 27.26 35.23
N PRO A 254 10.29 27.52 36.52
CA PRO A 254 10.67 28.79 37.15
C PRO A 254 12.17 29.03 36.98
N ALA A 255 12.57 30.32 36.95
CA ALA A 255 13.98 30.65 37.04
C ALA A 255 14.51 30.04 38.34
N GLU A 256 15.64 29.35 38.27
CA GLU A 256 16.36 28.94 39.48
C GLU A 256 16.68 30.24 40.20
N ASP A 257 16.03 30.47 41.35
CA ASP A 257 16.36 31.59 42.21
C ASP A 257 17.85 31.49 42.46
N GLN A 258 18.60 32.53 42.11
CA GLN A 258 19.98 32.65 42.55
C GLN A 258 19.88 32.68 44.07
N SER A 259 20.13 31.54 44.72
CA SER A 259 20.37 31.50 46.14
C SER A 259 21.53 32.45 46.37
N ILE A 260 21.20 33.65 46.86
CA ILE A 260 22.15 34.61 47.37
C ILE A 260 22.97 33.81 48.36
N GLY A 261 24.25 33.59 48.02
CA GLY A 261 25.19 32.97 48.92
C GLY A 261 25.19 33.81 50.18
N THR A 262 24.58 33.30 51.24
CA THR A 262 24.92 33.75 52.59
C THR A 262 26.34 33.26 52.84
N PRO A 263 27.28 34.17 53.17
CA PRO A 263 28.70 33.86 53.37
C PRO A 263 28.93 32.88 54.52
#